data_AF-A0A815Z0U7-F1
#
_entry.id   AF-A0A815Z0U7-F1
#
_cell.length_a   1.000
_cell.length_b   1.000
_cell.length_c   1.000
_cell.angle_alpha   90.00
_cell.angle_beta   90.00
_cell.angle_gamma   90.00
#
_symmetry.space_group_name_H-M   'P 1'
#
loop_
_entity.id
_entity.type
_entity.pdbx_description
1 polymer ?
#
loop_
_entity_poly.entity_id
_entity_poly.type
_entity_poly.pdbx_seq_one_letter_code
_entity_poly.pdbx_strand_id
1 'polypeptide(L)' 'NSSSTKKTKTDLTKVELKKLKSILPTLKQKPTSTPIEIVLETIRYIRQLENQLIDRFQTDTSLSARK' A
#
# COMPACT_ATOMS: atom_id res chain seq x y z
N ASN A 1 -9.68 16.48 -34.09
CA ASN A 1 -8.98 15.33 -33.48
C ASN A 1 -9.06 15.40 -31.96
N SER A 2 -10.11 14.81 -31.36
CA SER A 2 -10.22 14.68 -29.90
C SER A 2 -10.68 13.26 -29.58
N SER A 3 -9.73 12.33 -29.51
CA SER A 3 -9.96 10.93 -29.14
C SER A 3 -10.22 10.84 -27.64
N SER A 4 -11.50 10.90 -27.26
CA SER A 4 -11.95 10.69 -25.88
C SER A 4 -11.81 9.20 -25.53
N THR A 5 -10.75 8.84 -24.82
CA THR A 5 -10.41 7.46 -24.46
C THR A 5 -11.32 6.96 -23.34
N LYS A 6 -12.35 6.15 -23.68
CA LYS A 6 -13.08 5.33 -22.70
C LYS A 6 -12.11 4.28 -22.10
N LYS A 7 -11.56 4.53 -20.91
CA LYS A 7 -10.80 3.52 -20.17
C LYS A 7 -11.74 2.40 -19.74
N THR A 8 -11.39 1.16 -20.06
CA THR A 8 -12.16 -0.01 -19.65
C THR A 8 -11.88 -0.37 -18.20
N LYS A 9 -12.76 -1.14 -17.53
CA LYS A 9 -12.55 -1.60 -16.12
C LYS A 9 -11.18 -2.25 -15.92
N THR A 10 -10.72 -3.03 -16.91
CA THR A 10 -9.43 -3.72 -16.90
C THR A 10 -8.24 -2.74 -16.89
N ASP A 11 -8.37 -1.59 -17.57
CA ASP A 11 -7.33 -0.56 -17.59
C ASP A 11 -7.25 0.17 -16.25
N LEU A 12 -8.40 0.39 -15.60
CA LEU A 12 -8.43 0.97 -14.26
C LEU A 12 -7.75 0.06 -13.24
N THR A 13 -8.02 -1.25 -13.27
CA THR A 13 -7.36 -2.22 -12.38
C THR A 13 -5.84 -2.23 -12.55
N LYS A 14 -5.34 -2.17 -13.80
CA LYS A 14 -3.89 -2.10 -14.07
C LYS A 14 -3.26 -0.82 -13.52
N VAL A 15 -3.96 0.31 -13.64
CA VAL A 15 -3.49 1.60 -13.09
C VAL A 15 -3.41 1.54 -11.57
N GLU A 16 -4.44 1.01 -10.90
CA GLU A 16 -4.44 0.89 -9.44
C GLU A 16 -3.38 -0.07 -8.93
N LEU A 17 -3.16 -1.22 -9.59
CA LEU A 17 -2.07 -2.14 -9.25
C LEU A 17 -0.69 -1.47 -9.39
N LYS A 18 -0.50 -0.64 -10.42
CA LYS A 18 0.74 0.12 -10.59
C LYS A 18 0.96 1.15 -9.48
N LYS A 19 -0.11 1.84 -9.06
CA LYS A 19 -0.06 2.76 -7.90
C LYS A 19 0.30 2.01 -6.62
N LEU A 20 -0.34 0.87 -6.35
CA LEU A 20 -0.02 0.03 -5.19
C LEU A 20 1.45 -0.38 -5.19
N LYS A 21 2.00 -0.84 -6.32
CA LYS A 21 3.44 -1.16 -6.42
C LYS A 21 4.36 0.02 -6.07
N SER A 22 3.96 1.26 -6.41
CA SER A 22 4.77 2.44 -6.11
C SER A 22 4.78 2.83 -4.63
N ILE A 23 3.76 2.43 -3.88
CA ILE A 23 3.62 2.69 -2.44
C ILE A 23 4.37 1.62 -1.64
N LEU A 24 4.30 0.36 -2.09
CA LEU A 24 4.84 -0.79 -1.36
C LEU A 24 6.37 -0.82 -1.39
N PRO A 25 7.07 -0.66 -0.24
CA PRO A 25 8.53 -0.59 -0.20
C PRO A 25 9.23 -1.83 -0.78
N THR A 26 8.65 -3.00 -0.53
CA THR A 26 9.16 -4.31 -0.93
C THR A 26 8.95 -4.62 -2.42
N LEU A 27 7.90 -4.06 -3.04
CA LEU A 27 7.62 -4.30 -4.47
C LEU A 27 8.33 -3.31 -5.38
N LYS A 28 8.85 -2.19 -4.86
CA LYS A 28 9.69 -1.27 -5.63
C LYS A 28 10.91 -1.98 -6.26
N GLN A 29 11.43 -3.00 -5.60
CA GLN A 29 12.60 -3.77 -6.06
C GLN A 29 12.24 -5.02 -6.88
N LYS A 30 10.94 -5.38 -6.97
CA LYS A 30 10.47 -6.57 -7.70
C LYS A 30 9.71 -6.18 -8.98
N PRO A 31 10.38 -6.06 -10.13
CA PRO A 31 9.75 -5.60 -11.36
C PRO A 31 8.61 -6.52 -11.82
N THR A 32 8.70 -7.84 -11.56
CA THR A 32 7.80 -8.87 -12.09
C THR A 32 6.74 -9.40 -11.12
N SER A 33 6.24 -8.58 -10.18
CA SER A 33 5.12 -8.99 -9.32
C SER A 33 3.80 -9.17 -10.09
N THR A 34 3.13 -10.28 -9.84
CA THR A 34 1.77 -10.60 -10.30
C THR A 34 0.71 -9.78 -9.55
N PRO A 35 -0.51 -9.61 -10.09
CA PRO A 35 -1.60 -8.91 -9.41
C PRO A 35 -1.90 -9.44 -8.00
N ILE A 36 -1.88 -10.77 -7.81
CA ILE A 36 -2.16 -11.38 -6.51
C ILE A 36 -1.06 -11.08 -5.49
N GLU A 37 0.22 -11.12 -5.90
CA GLU A 37 1.33 -10.73 -5.02
C GLU A 37 1.23 -9.27 -4.61
N ILE A 38 0.82 -8.38 -5.51
CA ILE A 38 0.62 -6.95 -5.20
C ILE A 38 -0.44 -6.78 -4.11
N VAL A 39 -1.57 -7.49 -4.22
CA VAL A 39 -2.66 -7.41 -3.24
C VAL A 39 -2.24 -8.01 -1.89
N LEU A 40 -1.63 -9.19 -1.89
CA LEU A 40 -1.17 -9.85 -0.66
C LEU A 40 -0.15 -8.99 0.09
N GLU A 41 0.78 -8.39 -0.66
CA GLU A 41 1.79 -7.51 -0.07
C GLU A 41 1.19 -6.20 0.43
N THR A 42 0.15 -5.69 -0.24
CA THR A 42 -0.62 -4.54 0.26
C THR A 42 -1.23 -4.84 1.62
N ILE A 43 -1.89 -6.00 1.77
CA ILE A 43 -2.49 -6.42 3.05
C ILE A 43 -1.43 -6.53 4.13
N ARG A 44 -0.27 -7.12 3.81
CA ARG A 44 0.85 -7.26 4.74
C ARG A 44 1.38 -5.89 5.20
N TYR A 45 1.53 -4.95 4.26
CA TYR A 45 2.03 -3.61 4.57
C TYR A 45 1.05 -2.82 5.44
N ILE A 46 -0.26 -2.93 5.19
CA ILE A 46 -1.30 -2.32 6.05
C ILE A 46 -1.16 -2.83 7.49
N ARG A 47 -1.08 -4.16 7.70
CA ARG A 47 -0.90 -4.73 9.04
C ARG A 47 0.37 -4.25 9.73
N GLN A 48 1.46 -4.08 8.98
CA GLN A 48 2.71 -3.54 9.52
C GLN A 48 2.54 -2.08 9.98
N LEU A 49 1.86 -1.24 9.20
CA LEU A 49 1.58 0.14 9.57
C LEU A 49 0.66 0.24 10.80
N GLU A 50 -0.35 -0.63 10.88
CA GLU A 50 -1.24 -0.71 12.04
C GLU A 50 -0.46 -1.07 13.31
N ASN A 51 0.40 -2.09 13.26
CA ASN A 51 1.26 -2.44 14.39
C ASN A 51 2.18 -1.29 14.80
N GLN A 52 2.82 -0.62 13.84
CA GLN A 52 3.67 0.54 14.12
C GLN A 52 2.92 1.69 14.80
N LEU A 53 1.65 1.90 14.44
CA LEU A 53 0.81 2.91 15.07
C LEU A 53 0.46 2.53 16.51
N ILE A 54 0.09 1.26 16.74
CA ILE A 54 -0.23 0.73 18.07
C ILE A 54 1.00 0.84 19.00
N ASP A 55 2.17 0.41 18.53
CA ASP A 55 3.41 0.43 19.32
C ASP A 55 3.80 1.87 19.72
N ARG A 56 3.65 2.82 18.80
CA ARG A 56 3.90 4.26 19.08
C ARG A 56 2.92 4.80 20.11
N PHE A 57 1.63 4.50 19.95
CA PHE A 57 0.60 4.97 20.88
C PHE A 57 0.83 4.43 22.30
N GLN A 58 1.20 3.15 22.44
CA GLN A 58 1.54 2.56 23.73
C GLN A 58 2.79 3.20 24.34
N THR A 59 3.82 3.45 23.52
CA THR A 59 5.04 4.12 23.97
C THR A 59 4.75 5.52 24.50
N ASP A 60 4.02 6.34 23.74
CA ASP A 60 3.70 7.72 24.12
C ASP A 60 2.80 7.79 25.37
N THR A 61 1.85 6.86 25.49
CA THR A 61 0.99 6.74 26.68
C THR A 61 1.81 6.35 27.91
N SER A 62 2.75 5.41 27.78
CA SER A 62 3.62 4.97 28.88
C SER A 62 4.56 6.09 29.37
N LEU A 63 5.03 6.95 28.46
CA LEU A 63 5.87 8.10 28.79
C LEU A 63 5.05 9.22 29.46
N SER A 64 3.81 9.42 29.00
CA SER A 64 2.90 10.40 29.58
C SER A 64 2.46 10.03 31.00
N ALA A 65 2.32 8.72 31.30
CA ALA A 65 1.95 8.22 32.63
C ALA A 65 3.10 8.28 33.67
N ARG A 66 4.34 8.57 33.25
CA ARG A 66 5.52 8.66 34.14
C ARG A 66 5.89 10.10 34.55
N LYS A 67 5.22 11.12 34.01
CA LYS A 67 5.39 12.53 34.39
C LYS A 67 4.31 12.95 35.37
#